data_AF-A0A935UQA8-F1
#
_entry.id   AF-A0A935UQA8-F1
#
_cell.length_a   1.000
_cell.length_b   1.000
_cell.length_c   1.000
_cell.angle_alpha   90.00
_cell.angle_beta   90.00
_cell.angle_gamma   90.00
#
_symmetry.space_group_name_H-M   'P 1'
#
loop_
_entity.id
_entity.type
_entity.pdbx_description
1 polymer ?
#
loop_
_entity_poly.entity_id
_entity_poly.type
_entity_poly.pdbx_seq_one_letter_code
_entity_poly.pdbx_strand_id
1 'polypeptide(L)' 'RRSDIHPVVLEASGDIGGISKTVAYKGNRIDIGGHRFFSSPTG' A
#
# COMPACT_ATOMS: atom_id res chain seq x y z
N ARG A 1 18.01 -4.26 8.10
CA ARG A 1 18.02 -4.34 9.58
C ARG A 1 16.56 -4.45 10.04
N ARG A 2 16.20 -5.44 10.85
CA ARG A 2 14.89 -5.52 11.53
C ARG A 2 15.09 -5.14 12.99
N SER A 3 14.13 -4.44 13.59
CA SER A 3 14.10 -4.17 15.02
C SER A 3 13.36 -5.28 15.76
N ASP A 4 13.64 -5.46 17.05
CA ASP A 4 12.95 -6.42 17.94
C ASP A 4 11.55 -5.92 18.38
N ILE A 5 10.99 -4.94 17.67
CA ILE A 5 9.71 -4.32 17.99
C ILE A 5 8.60 -5.14 17.34
N HIS A 6 7.55 -5.45 18.10
CA HIS A 6 6.31 -6.02 17.57
C HIS A 6 5.28 -4.89 17.32
N PRO A 7 5.08 -4.44 16.06
CA PRO A 7 4.13 -3.38 15.78
C PRO A 7 2.70 -3.87 15.91
N VAL A 8 1.84 -3.07 16.56
CA VAL A 8 0.39 -3.24 16.53
C VAL A 8 -0.19 -2.25 15.52
N VAL A 9 -0.94 -2.76 14.55
CA VAL A 9 -1.55 -1.96 13.49
C VAL A 9 -3.07 -2.01 13.67
N LEU A 10 -3.69 -0.85 13.80
CA LEU A 10 -5.15 -0.70 13.92
C LEU A 10 -5.67 -0.13 12.60
N GLU A 11 -6.36 -0.96 11.83
CA GLU A 11 -7.01 -0.54 10.58
C GLU A 11 -8.52 -0.74 10.72
N ALA A 12 -9.27 0.30 10.38
CA ALA A 12 -10.73 0.27 10.48
C ALA A 12 -11.36 -0.58 9.35
N SER A 13 -10.70 -0.65 8.19
CA SER A 13 -11.14 -1.49 7.09
C SER A 13 -10.64 -2.92 7.22
N GLY A 14 -11.40 -3.88 6.67
CA GLY A 14 -10.95 -5.29 6.56
C GLY A 14 -9.85 -5.52 5.52
N ASP A 15 -9.48 -4.48 4.77
CA ASP A 15 -8.45 -4.54 3.72
C ASP A 15 -7.17 -3.81 4.15
N ILE A 16 -6.02 -4.34 3.74
CA ILE A 16 -4.71 -3.68 3.85
C ILE A 16 -4.44 -2.84 2.59
N GLY A 17 -3.73 -1.73 2.75
CA GLY A 17 -3.27 -0.87 1.64
C GLY A 17 -4.04 0.43 1.47
N GLY A 18 -5.10 0.65 2.25
CA GLY A 18 -5.83 1.93 2.29
C GLY A 18 -6.32 2.39 0.92
N ILE A 19 -6.15 3.68 0.61
CA ILE A 19 -6.53 4.28 -0.70
C ILE A 19 -5.71 3.75 -1.87
N SER A 20 -4.65 3.00 -1.58
CA SER A 20 -3.62 2.63 -2.53
C SER A 20 -3.63 1.15 -2.89
N LYS A 21 -4.84 0.61 -2.88
CA LYS A 21 -5.09 -0.79 -3.14
C LYS A 21 -5.36 -1.04 -4.61
N THR A 22 -4.85 -2.17 -5.09
CA THR A 22 -5.25 -2.73 -6.38
C THR A 22 -6.49 -3.61 -6.20
N VAL A 23 -7.59 -3.28 -6.87
CA VAL A 23 -8.81 -4.09 -6.87
C VAL A 23 -8.98 -4.85 -8.17
N ALA A 24 -9.55 -6.05 -8.10
CA ALA A 24 -9.99 -6.78 -9.28
C ALA A 24 -11.40 -6.31 -9.68
N TYR A 25 -11.55 -5.79 -10.90
CA TYR A 25 -12.83 -5.39 -11.48
C TYR A 25 -12.94 -5.92 -12.91
N LYS A 26 -13.96 -6.74 -13.18
CA LYS A 26 -14.24 -7.32 -14.51
C LYS A 26 -13.02 -8.02 -15.15
N GLY A 27 -12.25 -8.77 -14.36
CA GLY A 27 -11.05 -9.46 -14.82
C GLY A 27 -9.79 -8.59 -14.93
N ASN A 28 -9.91 -7.27 -14.72
CA ASN A 28 -8.78 -6.34 -14.74
C ASN A 28 -8.39 -5.92 -13.32
N ARG A 29 -7.11 -5.59 -13.11
CA ARG A 29 -6.60 -5.06 -11.84
C ARG A 29 -6.48 -3.54 -11.95
N ILE A 30 -7.25 -2.82 -11.14
CA ILE A 30 -7.33 -1.35 -11.15
C ILE A 30 -6.70 -0.84 -9.86
N ASP A 31 -5.73 0.05 -9.97
CA ASP A 31 -5.23 0.81 -8.82
C ASP A 31 -6.21 1.96 -8.54
N ILE A 32 -6.81 1.97 -7.35
CA ILE A 32 -7.75 3.03 -6.94
C ILE A 32 -6.98 4.24 -6.38
N GLY A 33 -5.69 4.09 -6.09
CA GLY A 33 -4.88 5.13 -5.45
C GLY A 33 -4.09 5.97 -6.43
N GLY A 34 -3.83 7.22 -6.06
CA GLY A 34 -2.82 8.08 -6.68
C GLY A 34 -1.41 7.64 -6.28
N HIS A 35 -1.00 6.42 -6.61
CA HIS A 35 0.28 5.85 -6.18
C HIS A 35 1.43 6.17 -7.15
N ARG A 36 1.77 7.45 -7.26
CA ARG A 36 2.97 7.91 -7.95
C ARG A 36 4.15 7.92 -6.98
N PHE A 37 4.95 6.87 -7.00
CA PHE A 37 6.23 6.84 -6.27
C PHE A 37 7.31 7.56 -7.11
N PHE A 38 7.82 8.68 -6.62
CA PHE A 38 9.03 9.31 -7.16
C PHE A 38 10.22 8.92 -6.27
N SER A 39 11.17 8.19 -6.83
CA SER A 39 12.51 8.06 -6.25
C SER A 39 13.42 9.07 -6.94
N SER A 40 13.88 10.10 -6.21
CA SER A 40 15.02 10.90 -6.70
C SER A 40 16.26 10.02 -6.61
N PRO A 41 17.01 9.78 -7.72
CA PRO A 41 18.33 9.19 -7.58
C PRO A 41 19.19 10.22 -6.84
N THR A 42 19.67 9.86 -5.65
CA THR A 42 20.80 10.56 -5.03
C THR A 42 22.05 10.14 -5.79
N GLY A 43 22.55 11.04 -6.64
CA GLY A 43 23.94 11.04 -7.11
C GLY A 43 24.81 11.85 -6.17
#